data_AF-A0A2N9WST8-F1
#
_entry.id   AF-A0A2N9WST8-F1
#
_cell.length_a   1.000
_cell.length_b   1.000
_cell.length_c   1.000
_cell.angle_alpha   90.00
_cell.angle_beta   90.00
_cell.angle_gamma   90.00
#
_symmetry.space_group_name_H-M   'P 1'
#
loop_
_entity.id
_entity.type
_entity.pdbx_description
1 polymer ?
#
loop_
_entity_poly.entity_id
_entity_poly.type
_entity_poly.pdbx_seq_one_letter_code
_entity_poly.pdbx_strand_id
1 'polypeptide(L)'
;MNPIYINIIFKMLVAFCILLVYINLSGKGSLAPISAIDQVGNVVLGAIIGGPLYNPSISIILLMSASIFWAGLLLLVRYATFKRNIAKDFVDGTSIRLMENGIVLSQNFRKAKLSIRDFIMLLHQRGYPSLEVLSDVWFEYNGQMTVVKKGDPAMAVVVIENGVINYPSLEALGHDEEWLDKELNRQGQKLEEVFLAEVHEQKLWVYPDVKKAS
;
A
#
# COMPACT_ATOMS: atom_id res chain seq x y z
N MET A 1 -22.81 -41.46 0.00
CA MET A 1 -22.57 -40.17 0.70
C MET A 1 -23.78 -39.28 0.45
N ASN A 2 -24.34 -38.62 1.46
CA ASN A 2 -25.55 -37.80 1.27
C ASN A 2 -25.25 -36.66 0.27
N PRO A 3 -26.14 -36.40 -0.72
CA PRO A 3 -25.90 -35.45 -1.82
C PRO A 3 -25.56 -34.04 -1.34
N ILE A 4 -26.00 -33.66 -0.14
CA ILE A 4 -25.64 -32.40 0.51
C ILE A 4 -24.14 -32.34 0.78
N TYR A 5 -23.55 -33.39 1.37
CA TYR A 5 -22.10 -33.42 1.62
C TYR A 5 -21.29 -33.41 0.33
N ILE A 6 -21.75 -34.10 -0.72
CA ILE A 6 -21.09 -34.07 -2.03
C ILE A 6 -21.10 -32.64 -2.59
N ASN A 7 -22.24 -31.95 -2.53
CA ASN A 7 -22.37 -30.56 -2.97
C ASN A 7 -21.42 -29.61 -2.21
N ILE A 8 -21.35 -29.76 -0.89
CA ILE A 8 -20.46 -28.96 -0.04
C ILE A 8 -19.00 -29.17 -0.46
N ILE A 9 -18.55 -30.43 -0.61
CA ILE A 9 -17.16 -30.72 -1.02
C ILE A 9 -16.86 -30.10 -2.38
N PHE A 10 -17.75 -30.20 -3.36
CA PHE A 10 -17.55 -29.56 -4.66
C PHE A 10 -17.48 -28.03 -4.57
N LYS A 11 -18.35 -27.39 -3.78
CA LYS A 11 -18.28 -25.95 -3.54
C LYS A 11 -16.96 -25.54 -2.86
N MET A 12 -16.47 -26.34 -1.90
CA MET A 12 -15.18 -26.10 -1.24
C MET A 12 -14.02 -26.17 -2.23
N LEU A 13 -13.99 -27.19 -3.10
CA LEU A 13 -12.95 -27.33 -4.13
C LEU A 13 -12.97 -26.15 -5.11
N VAL A 14 -14.16 -25.76 -5.58
CA VAL A 14 -14.31 -24.61 -6.48
C VAL A 14 -13.87 -23.30 -5.81
N ALA A 15 -14.30 -23.06 -4.58
CA ALA A 15 -13.90 -21.89 -3.81
C ALA A 15 -12.38 -21.83 -3.58
N PHE A 16 -11.77 -22.97 -3.24
CA PHE A 16 -10.32 -23.07 -3.08
C PHE A 16 -9.57 -22.74 -4.38
N CYS A 17 -10.01 -23.27 -5.52
CA CYS A 17 -9.43 -22.93 -6.83
C CYS A 17 -9.56 -21.43 -7.13
N ILE A 18 -10.72 -20.82 -6.86
CA ILE A 18 -10.93 -19.38 -7.06
C ILE A 18 -9.99 -18.56 -6.18
N LEU A 19 -9.84 -18.93 -4.90
CA LEU A 19 -8.91 -18.27 -3.98
C LEU A 19 -7.46 -18.38 -4.46
N LEU A 20 -7.03 -19.56 -4.92
CA LEU A 20 -5.68 -19.73 -5.47
C LEU A 20 -5.45 -18.85 -6.69
N VAL A 21 -6.39 -18.81 -7.63
CA VAL A 21 -6.30 -17.93 -8.82
C VAL A 21 -6.25 -16.46 -8.39
N TYR A 22 -7.11 -16.05 -7.48
CA TYR A 22 -7.13 -14.68 -6.95
C TYR A 22 -5.79 -14.29 -6.31
N ILE A 23 -5.22 -15.13 -5.43
CA ILE A 23 -3.94 -14.87 -4.78
C ILE A 23 -2.81 -14.75 -5.80
N ASN A 24 -2.78 -15.64 -6.80
CA ASN A 24 -1.75 -15.58 -7.85
C ASN A 24 -1.86 -14.31 -8.71
N LEU A 25 -3.08 -13.84 -9.01
CA LEU A 25 -3.31 -12.62 -9.77
C LEU A 25 -3.10 -11.35 -8.95
N SER A 26 -3.49 -11.35 -7.67
CA SER A 26 -3.38 -10.19 -6.78
C SER A 26 -1.97 -10.00 -6.23
N GLY A 27 -1.11 -11.01 -6.34
CA GLY A 27 0.25 -11.01 -5.81
C GLY A 27 0.29 -11.19 -4.28
N LYS A 28 1.49 -10.99 -3.69
CA LYS A 28 1.73 -11.28 -2.27
C LYS A 28 0.98 -10.38 -1.28
N GLY A 29 0.41 -9.25 -1.75
CA GLY A 29 -0.34 -8.32 -0.90
C GLY A 29 -1.60 -8.91 -0.26
N SER A 30 -2.19 -9.97 -0.85
CA SER A 30 -3.35 -10.64 -0.24
C SER A 30 -2.97 -11.51 0.97
N LEU A 31 -1.72 -11.96 1.09
CA LEU A 31 -1.22 -12.78 2.21
C LEU A 31 -0.81 -11.94 3.42
N ALA A 32 -0.22 -10.78 3.15
CA ALA A 32 0.09 -9.77 4.15
C ALA A 32 -0.56 -8.47 3.70
N PRO A 33 -1.77 -8.13 4.21
CA PRO A 33 -2.51 -6.96 3.75
C PRO A 33 -1.70 -5.68 3.93
N ILE A 34 -1.29 -5.06 2.83
CA ILE A 34 -0.51 -3.81 2.84
C ILE A 34 -1.45 -2.60 2.81
N SER A 35 -2.66 -2.74 2.28
CA SER A 35 -3.66 -1.65 2.17
C SER A 35 -5.01 -2.02 2.78
N ALA A 36 -5.85 -1.00 3.00
CA ALA A 36 -7.21 -1.19 3.50
C ALA A 36 -8.06 -2.02 2.53
N ILE A 37 -7.89 -1.83 1.21
CA ILE A 37 -8.61 -2.62 0.21
C ILE A 37 -8.24 -4.11 0.26
N ASP A 38 -7.01 -4.45 0.65
CA ASP A 38 -6.59 -5.84 0.79
C ASP A 38 -7.30 -6.50 1.99
N GLN A 39 -7.43 -5.76 3.09
CA GLN A 39 -8.17 -6.23 4.26
C GLN A 39 -9.66 -6.40 3.97
N VAL A 40 -10.30 -5.37 3.40
CA VAL A 40 -11.73 -5.42 3.03
C VAL A 40 -11.98 -6.51 2.00
N GLY A 41 -11.11 -6.61 1.00
CA GLY A 41 -11.18 -7.61 -0.07
C GLY A 41 -11.15 -9.03 0.49
N ASN A 42 -10.21 -9.33 1.39
CA ASN A 42 -10.09 -10.64 2.04
C ASN A 42 -11.31 -10.99 2.90
N VAL A 43 -11.82 -10.02 3.69
CA VAL A 43 -12.99 -10.23 4.56
C VAL A 43 -14.25 -10.52 3.73
N VAL A 44 -14.51 -9.71 2.70
CA VAL A 44 -15.70 -9.88 1.86
C VAL A 44 -15.61 -11.14 1.01
N LEU A 45 -14.44 -11.45 0.44
CA LEU A 45 -14.24 -12.67 -0.34
C LEU A 45 -14.43 -13.92 0.55
N GLY A 46 -13.95 -13.88 1.79
CA GLY A 46 -14.21 -14.91 2.80
C GLY A 46 -15.70 -15.09 3.10
N ALA A 47 -16.47 -14.01 3.19
CA ALA A 47 -17.92 -14.06 3.41
C ALA A 47 -18.69 -14.61 2.19
N ILE A 48 -18.32 -14.17 0.97
CA ILE A 48 -18.93 -14.63 -0.30
C ILE A 48 -18.71 -16.13 -0.49
N ILE A 49 -17.57 -16.65 -0.07
CA ILE A 49 -17.27 -18.08 -0.11
C ILE A 49 -17.95 -18.82 1.03
N GLY A 50 -17.82 -18.32 2.26
CA GLY A 50 -18.29 -18.99 3.48
C GLY A 50 -19.80 -19.19 3.53
N GLY A 51 -20.59 -18.21 3.11
CA GLY A 51 -22.06 -18.28 3.17
C GLY A 51 -22.65 -19.43 2.32
N PRO A 52 -22.38 -19.49 1.01
CA PRO A 52 -22.86 -20.54 0.11
C PRO A 52 -22.40 -21.95 0.43
N LEU A 53 -21.26 -22.12 1.11
CA LEU A 53 -20.73 -23.44 1.46
C LEU A 53 -21.71 -24.26 2.30
N TYR A 54 -22.39 -23.62 3.25
CA TYR A 54 -23.31 -24.31 4.17
C TYR A 54 -24.77 -24.19 3.76
N ASN A 55 -25.07 -23.45 2.70
CA ASN A 55 -26.43 -23.27 2.20
C ASN A 55 -26.67 -24.09 0.91
N PRO A 56 -27.40 -25.22 0.97
CA PRO A 56 -27.66 -26.05 -0.19
C PRO A 56 -28.55 -25.36 -1.24
N SER A 57 -29.32 -24.34 -0.87
CA SER A 57 -30.16 -23.57 -1.80
C SER A 57 -29.34 -22.65 -2.71
N ILE A 58 -28.11 -22.32 -2.32
CA ILE A 58 -27.24 -21.48 -3.13
C ILE A 58 -26.51 -22.37 -4.15
N SER A 59 -26.67 -22.07 -5.43
CA SER A 59 -26.02 -22.84 -6.50
C SER A 59 -24.52 -22.58 -6.56
N ILE A 60 -23.76 -23.56 -7.06
CA ILE A 60 -22.32 -23.40 -7.28
C ILE A 60 -22.02 -22.31 -8.32
N ILE A 61 -22.91 -22.13 -9.30
CA ILE A 61 -22.81 -21.09 -10.33
C ILE A 61 -22.91 -19.70 -9.69
N LEU A 62 -23.81 -19.51 -8.71
CA LEU A 62 -23.94 -18.24 -7.99
C LEU A 62 -22.71 -17.96 -7.12
N LEU A 63 -22.17 -18.97 -6.45
CA LEU A 63 -20.90 -18.86 -5.72
C LEU A 63 -19.75 -18.43 -6.66
N MET A 64 -19.63 -19.09 -7.82
CA MET A 64 -18.59 -18.80 -8.81
C MET A 64 -18.74 -17.38 -9.36
N SER A 65 -19.93 -17.00 -9.83
CA SER A 65 -20.16 -15.69 -10.44
C SER A 65 -19.93 -14.55 -9.45
N ALA A 66 -20.42 -14.67 -8.21
CA ALA A 66 -20.20 -13.69 -7.16
C ALA A 66 -18.72 -13.55 -6.80
N SER A 67 -18.01 -14.68 -6.65
CA SER A 67 -16.58 -14.67 -6.29
C SER A 67 -15.71 -14.11 -7.41
N ILE A 68 -15.98 -14.48 -8.68
CA ILE A 68 -15.26 -13.96 -9.85
C ILE A 68 -15.50 -12.47 -10.04
N PHE A 69 -16.76 -12.03 -9.90
CA PHE A 69 -17.10 -10.61 -9.99
C PHE A 69 -16.37 -9.80 -8.91
N TRP A 70 -16.41 -10.25 -7.66
CA TRP A 70 -15.72 -9.58 -6.55
C TRP A 70 -14.19 -9.57 -6.73
N ALA A 71 -13.59 -10.71 -7.09
CA ALA A 71 -12.16 -10.80 -7.37
C ALA A 71 -11.76 -9.87 -8.53
N GLY A 72 -12.55 -9.84 -9.61
CA GLY A 72 -12.33 -8.94 -10.75
C GLY A 72 -12.42 -7.46 -10.36
N LEU A 73 -13.38 -7.09 -9.51
CA LEU A 73 -13.50 -5.73 -8.97
C LEU A 73 -12.27 -5.34 -8.16
N LEU A 74 -11.79 -6.21 -7.27
CA LEU A 74 -10.58 -5.96 -6.48
C LEU A 74 -9.35 -5.78 -7.36
N LEU A 75 -9.17 -6.64 -8.37
CA LEU A 75 -8.07 -6.52 -9.33
C LEU A 75 -8.16 -5.22 -10.15
N LEU A 76 -9.36 -4.79 -10.53
CA LEU A 76 -9.58 -3.54 -11.25
C LEU A 76 -9.21 -2.33 -10.38
N VAL A 77 -9.64 -2.29 -9.12
CA VAL A 77 -9.28 -1.19 -8.22
C VAL A 77 -7.77 -1.19 -7.97
N ARG A 78 -7.16 -2.36 -7.75
CA ARG A 78 -5.70 -2.48 -7.57
C ARG A 78 -4.92 -1.98 -8.78
N TYR A 79 -5.37 -2.31 -10.00
CA TYR A 79 -4.79 -1.78 -11.22
C TYR A 79 -4.95 -0.25 -11.33
N ALA A 80 -6.11 0.28 -10.95
CA ALA A 80 -6.34 1.73 -10.93
C ALA A 80 -5.43 2.45 -9.93
N THR A 81 -5.25 1.90 -8.73
CA THR A 81 -4.35 2.46 -7.70
C THR A 81 -2.87 2.34 -8.08
N PHE A 82 -2.47 1.30 -8.81
CA PHE A 82 -1.10 1.16 -9.30
C PHE A 82 -0.73 2.21 -10.35
N LYS A 83 -1.69 2.62 -11.19
CA LYS A 83 -1.43 3.54 -12.30
C LYS A 83 -1.50 5.03 -11.90
N ARG A 84 -2.22 5.37 -10.84
CA ARG A 84 -2.49 6.77 -10.47
C ARG A 84 -2.37 6.99 -8.96
N ASN A 85 -1.46 7.88 -8.57
CA ASN A 85 -1.29 8.30 -7.18
C ASN A 85 -2.59 8.88 -6.58
N ILE A 86 -3.39 9.61 -7.36
CA ILE A 86 -4.71 10.11 -6.90
C ILE A 86 -5.66 8.96 -6.53
N ALA A 87 -5.69 7.88 -7.33
CA ALA A 87 -6.53 6.73 -7.02
C ALA A 87 -6.00 6.00 -5.78
N LYS A 88 -4.67 5.90 -5.64
CA LYS A 88 -4.02 5.36 -4.46
C LYS A 88 -4.34 6.19 -3.21
N ASP A 89 -4.21 7.50 -3.26
CA ASP A 89 -4.52 8.40 -2.14
C ASP A 89 -5.99 8.37 -1.75
N PHE A 90 -6.91 8.18 -2.71
CA PHE A 90 -8.34 8.05 -2.42
C PHE A 90 -8.70 6.70 -1.77
N VAL A 91 -8.08 5.60 -2.22
CA VAL A 91 -8.39 4.24 -1.78
C VAL A 91 -7.63 3.87 -0.51
N ASP A 92 -6.32 4.11 -0.50
CA ASP A 92 -5.43 3.76 0.61
C ASP A 92 -5.41 4.89 1.64
N GLY A 93 -5.39 6.15 1.21
CA GLY A 93 -5.16 7.32 2.06
C GLY A 93 -3.74 7.85 1.93
N THR A 94 -3.44 8.94 2.66
CA THR A 94 -2.10 9.55 2.67
C THR A 94 -1.39 9.33 4.00
N SER A 95 -0.06 9.30 3.95
CA SER A 95 0.77 9.24 5.16
C SER A 95 0.69 10.56 5.93
N ILE A 96 0.55 10.51 7.25
CA ILE A 96 0.41 11.68 8.10
C ILE A 96 1.59 11.76 9.06
N ARG A 97 2.40 12.82 8.95
CA ARG A 97 3.51 13.07 9.88
C ARG A 97 2.97 13.45 11.26
N LEU A 98 3.32 12.69 12.29
CA LEU A 98 2.91 12.90 13.67
C LEU A 98 4.01 13.55 14.52
N MET A 99 5.26 13.42 14.11
CA MET A 99 6.41 13.98 14.81
C MET A 99 7.46 14.45 13.79
N GLU A 100 8.02 15.62 14.03
CA GLU A 100 9.06 16.23 13.19
C GLU A 100 10.19 16.79 14.05
N ASN A 101 11.42 16.38 13.78
CA ASN A 101 12.63 16.87 14.48
C ASN A 101 12.51 16.84 16.02
N GLY A 102 11.91 15.79 16.58
CA GLY A 102 11.70 15.68 18.03
C GLY A 102 10.41 16.31 18.55
N ILE A 103 9.63 16.99 17.70
CA ILE A 103 8.44 17.76 18.10
C ILE A 103 7.17 17.04 17.64
N VAL A 104 6.26 16.79 18.58
CA VAL A 104 4.96 16.16 18.29
C VAL A 104 4.00 17.17 17.63
N LEU A 105 3.46 16.81 16.47
CA LEU A 105 2.56 17.63 15.67
C LEU A 105 1.09 17.35 16.07
N SER A 106 0.66 17.89 17.21
CA SER A 106 -0.66 17.62 17.81
C SER A 106 -1.86 17.81 16.85
N GLN A 107 -1.78 18.81 15.96
CA GLN A 107 -2.80 19.08 14.94
C GLN A 107 -3.03 17.92 13.95
N ASN A 108 -2.02 17.08 13.73
CA ASN A 108 -2.07 15.98 12.78
C ASN A 108 -2.73 14.72 13.36
N PHE A 109 -2.80 14.58 14.69
CA PHE A 109 -3.47 13.46 15.35
C PHE A 109 -4.97 13.42 15.04
N ARG A 110 -5.62 14.58 14.91
CA ARG A 110 -7.03 14.66 14.51
C ARG A 110 -7.26 14.19 13.08
N LYS A 111 -6.34 14.53 12.16
CA LYS A 111 -6.38 14.06 10.77
C LYS A 111 -6.16 12.54 10.70
N ALA A 112 -5.21 12.03 11.49
CA ALA A 112 -4.92 10.60 11.60
C ALA A 112 -5.99 9.81 12.35
N LYS A 113 -6.96 10.48 13.01
CA LYS A 113 -7.95 9.86 13.92
C LYS A 113 -7.28 8.94 14.95
N LEU A 114 -6.07 9.31 15.39
CA LEU A 114 -5.24 8.51 16.28
C LEU A 114 -5.22 9.15 17.67
N SER A 115 -5.52 8.39 18.71
CA SER A 115 -5.37 8.88 20.08
C SER A 115 -3.90 8.87 20.51
N ILE A 116 -3.54 9.71 21.48
CA ILE A 116 -2.18 9.71 22.06
C ILE A 116 -1.86 8.35 22.67
N ARG A 117 -2.85 7.68 23.27
CA ARG A 117 -2.67 6.35 23.87
C ARG A 117 -2.31 5.31 22.81
N ASP A 118 -3.00 5.34 21.67
CA ASP A 118 -2.73 4.41 20.56
C ASP A 118 -1.37 4.70 19.92
N PHE A 119 -1.01 5.97 19.74
CA PHE A 119 0.31 6.37 19.24
C PHE A 119 1.45 5.81 20.10
N ILE A 120 1.39 6.00 21.41
CA ILE A 120 2.39 5.47 22.33
C ILE A 120 2.39 3.93 22.32
N MET A 121 1.22 3.29 22.33
CA MET A 121 1.10 1.84 22.24
C MET A 121 1.77 1.28 20.97
N LEU A 122 1.51 1.88 19.82
CA LEU A 122 2.06 1.46 18.53
C LEU A 122 3.59 1.64 18.48
N LEU A 123 4.14 2.62 19.21
CA LEU A 123 5.59 2.86 19.30
C LEU A 123 6.25 1.80 20.19
N HIS A 124 5.62 1.51 21.34
CA HIS A 124 6.08 0.46 22.24
C HIS A 124 6.05 -0.93 21.58
N GLN A 125 5.01 -1.24 20.80
CA GLN A 125 4.93 -2.48 20.03
C GLN A 125 6.07 -2.65 19.02
N ARG A 126 6.65 -1.54 18.54
CA ARG A 126 7.82 -1.52 17.65
C ARG A 126 9.16 -1.49 18.40
N GLY A 127 9.13 -1.51 19.73
CA GLY A 127 10.34 -1.49 20.55
C GLY A 127 10.94 -0.11 20.79
N TYR A 128 10.19 0.98 20.56
CA TYR A 128 10.61 2.34 20.91
C TYR A 128 10.08 2.69 22.30
N PRO A 129 10.93 2.76 23.34
CA PRO A 129 10.48 2.93 24.73
C PRO A 129 10.19 4.39 25.10
N SER A 130 10.63 5.36 24.30
CA SER A 130 10.49 6.79 24.56
C SER A 130 10.45 7.57 23.26
N LEU A 131 9.75 8.72 23.27
CA LEU A 131 9.79 9.68 22.17
C LEU A 131 11.14 10.39 22.08
N GLU A 132 11.92 10.44 23.16
CA GLU A 132 13.19 11.16 23.20
C GLU A 132 14.22 10.62 22.21
N VAL A 133 14.15 9.33 21.87
CA VAL A 133 15.05 8.68 20.90
C VAL A 133 14.62 8.89 19.45
N LEU A 134 13.46 9.52 19.21
CA LEU A 134 12.85 9.67 17.89
C LEU A 134 13.07 11.09 17.35
N SER A 135 13.36 11.17 16.06
CA SER A 135 13.35 12.42 15.31
C SER A 135 11.98 12.61 14.66
N ASP A 136 11.55 11.62 13.89
CA ASP A 136 10.36 11.75 13.04
C ASP A 136 9.50 10.49 13.10
N VAL A 137 8.19 10.69 13.00
CA VAL A 137 7.22 9.60 12.98
C VAL A 137 6.11 9.93 11.98
N TRP A 138 5.84 8.99 11.09
CA TRP A 138 4.71 9.01 10.16
C TRP A 138 3.73 7.91 10.51
N PHE A 139 2.45 8.24 10.43
CA PHE A 139 1.37 7.27 10.48
C PHE A 139 0.94 6.94 9.05
N GLU A 140 1.21 5.70 8.66
CA GLU A 140 0.96 5.21 7.32
C GLU A 140 -0.52 4.83 7.14
N TYR A 141 -0.97 4.86 5.90
CA TYR A 141 -2.36 4.58 5.51
C TYR A 141 -2.86 3.19 5.93
N ASN A 142 -1.95 2.24 6.14
CA ASN A 142 -2.25 0.89 6.60
C ASN A 142 -2.27 0.73 8.12
N GLY A 143 -2.22 1.86 8.86
CA GLY A 143 -2.21 1.89 10.32
C GLY A 143 -0.85 1.58 10.95
N GLN A 144 0.19 1.40 10.13
CA GLN A 144 1.56 1.24 10.62
C GLN A 144 2.22 2.60 10.88
N MET A 145 3.40 2.55 11.48
CA MET A 145 4.23 3.73 11.67
C MET A 145 5.61 3.51 11.09
N THR A 146 6.07 4.54 10.42
CA THR A 146 7.45 4.72 9.98
C THR A 146 8.13 5.66 10.97
N VAL A 147 9.31 5.29 11.45
CA VAL A 147 9.98 5.96 12.56
C VAL A 147 11.45 6.17 12.22
N VAL A 148 11.93 7.40 12.39
CA VAL A 148 13.35 7.79 12.25
C VAL A 148 13.88 8.14 13.63
N LYS A 149 15.01 7.56 14.03
CA LYS A 149 15.64 7.89 15.32
C LYS A 149 16.48 9.16 15.21
N LYS A 150 16.73 9.79 16.35
CA LYS A 150 17.71 10.89 16.40
C LYS A 150 19.09 10.37 16.04
N GLY A 151 19.75 11.03 15.10
CA GLY A 151 21.08 10.65 14.61
C GLY A 151 21.05 9.67 13.43
N ASP A 152 19.89 9.10 13.09
CA ASP A 152 19.73 8.39 11.83
C ASP A 152 19.59 9.43 10.69
N PRO A 153 20.07 9.12 9.48
CA PRO A 153 19.84 9.97 8.32
C PRO A 153 18.33 10.06 8.01
N ALA A 154 17.92 11.20 7.45
CA ALA A 154 16.53 11.41 7.04
C ALA A 154 16.11 10.36 6.01
N MET A 155 14.83 10.00 5.94
CA MET A 155 14.39 9.05 4.92
C MET A 155 14.57 9.63 3.53
N ALA A 156 14.99 8.79 2.59
CA ALA A 156 14.93 9.12 1.18
C ALA A 156 13.48 9.36 0.76
N VAL A 157 13.27 10.40 -0.05
CA VAL A 157 11.95 10.79 -0.54
C VAL A 157 11.89 10.51 -2.04
N VAL A 158 10.95 9.67 -2.45
CA VAL A 158 10.74 9.33 -3.86
C VAL A 158 10.14 10.52 -4.60
N VAL A 159 10.80 10.95 -5.67
CA VAL A 159 10.41 12.09 -6.51
C VAL A 159 10.03 11.69 -7.93
N ILE A 160 10.48 10.52 -8.39
CA ILE A 160 10.05 9.94 -9.68
C ILE A 160 9.67 8.48 -9.44
N GLU A 161 8.51 8.08 -9.95
CA GLU A 161 8.04 6.70 -9.98
C GLU A 161 7.52 6.37 -11.38
N ASN A 162 8.06 5.33 -12.02
CA ASN A 162 7.69 4.87 -13.35
C ASN A 162 7.66 5.99 -14.42
N GLY A 163 8.65 6.89 -14.39
CA GLY A 163 8.77 8.05 -15.27
C GLY A 163 7.73 9.15 -15.02
N VAL A 164 7.04 9.14 -13.87
CA VAL A 164 6.10 10.18 -13.45
C VAL A 164 6.67 10.93 -12.25
N ILE A 165 6.69 12.26 -12.34
CA ILE A 165 7.16 13.15 -11.27
C ILE A 165 6.12 13.23 -10.14
N ASN A 166 6.58 13.13 -8.89
CA ASN A 166 5.80 13.40 -7.70
C ASN A 166 6.01 14.86 -7.25
N TYR A 167 5.26 15.78 -7.86
CA TYR A 167 5.34 17.21 -7.56
C TYR A 167 5.20 17.56 -6.08
N PRO A 168 4.21 17.02 -5.33
CA PRO A 168 4.11 17.30 -3.90
C PRO A 168 5.35 16.93 -3.09
N SER A 169 6.02 15.83 -3.46
CA SER A 169 7.25 15.40 -2.77
C SER A 169 8.44 16.27 -3.13
N LEU A 170 8.52 16.72 -4.38
CA LEU A 170 9.55 17.65 -4.86
C LEU A 170 9.43 19.00 -4.14
N GLU A 171 8.21 19.56 -4.10
CA GLU A 171 7.89 20.82 -3.40
C GLU A 171 8.19 20.72 -1.90
N ALA A 172 7.86 19.59 -1.26
CA ALA A 172 8.13 19.36 0.16
C ALA A 172 9.64 19.35 0.50
N LEU A 173 10.49 19.02 -0.47
CA LEU A 173 11.95 19.09 -0.35
C LEU A 173 12.51 20.47 -0.71
N GLY A 174 11.67 21.41 -1.16
CA GLY A 174 12.08 22.72 -1.63
C GLY A 174 12.72 22.72 -3.03
N HIS A 175 12.48 21.68 -3.83
CA HIS A 175 12.96 21.56 -5.20
C HIS A 175 11.81 21.74 -6.19
N ASP A 176 12.14 22.16 -7.41
CA ASP A 176 11.21 22.31 -8.53
C ASP A 176 11.57 21.38 -9.70
N GLU A 177 10.71 21.36 -10.72
CA GLU A 177 10.90 20.54 -11.92
C GLU A 177 12.20 20.90 -12.65
N GLU A 178 12.60 22.19 -12.64
CA GLU A 178 13.84 22.64 -13.26
C GLU A 178 15.09 22.07 -12.56
N TRP A 179 15.09 22.01 -11.23
CA TRP A 179 16.14 21.34 -10.46
C TRP A 179 16.24 19.85 -10.81
N LEU A 180 15.08 19.18 -10.90
CA LEU A 180 15.02 17.75 -11.20
C LEU A 180 15.56 17.45 -12.60
N ASP A 181 15.14 18.21 -13.60
CA ASP A 181 15.61 18.09 -14.98
C ASP A 181 17.12 18.31 -15.08
N LYS A 182 17.65 19.31 -14.38
CA LYS A 182 19.09 19.57 -14.35
C LYS A 182 19.87 18.38 -13.78
N GLU A 183 19.37 17.78 -12.71
CA GLU A 183 20.04 16.66 -12.04
C GLU A 183 19.93 15.35 -12.85
N LEU A 184 18.79 15.09 -13.49
CA LEU A 184 18.64 13.98 -14.45
C LEU A 184 19.60 14.13 -15.63
N ASN A 185 19.67 15.31 -16.23
CA ASN A 185 20.57 15.62 -17.34
C ASN A 185 22.05 15.45 -16.94
N ARG A 186 22.42 15.84 -15.71
CA ARG A 186 23.77 15.65 -15.17
C ARG A 186 24.16 14.17 -15.08
N GLN A 187 23.20 13.29 -14.85
CA GLN A 187 23.38 11.84 -14.78
C GLN A 187 23.12 11.15 -16.13
N GLY A 188 22.81 11.89 -17.19
CA GLY A 188 22.52 11.37 -18.53
C GLY A 188 21.23 10.53 -18.60
N GLN A 189 20.28 10.78 -17.71
CA GLN A 189 19.02 10.02 -17.61
C GLN A 189 17.87 10.81 -18.22
N LYS A 190 16.96 10.13 -18.93
CA LYS A 190 15.69 10.71 -19.37
C LYS A 190 14.56 10.30 -18.44
N LEU A 191 13.62 11.20 -18.18
CA LEU A 191 12.50 10.96 -17.26
C LEU A 191 11.75 9.65 -17.58
N GLU A 192 11.50 9.35 -18.86
CA GLU A 192 10.72 8.17 -19.28
C GLU A 192 11.45 6.84 -19.08
N GLU A 193 12.77 6.90 -18.89
CA GLU A 193 13.68 5.77 -18.65
C GLU A 193 13.91 5.54 -17.15
N VAL A 194 13.54 6.50 -16.29
CA VAL A 194 13.66 6.39 -14.83
C VAL A 194 12.55 5.50 -14.28
N PHE A 195 12.93 4.37 -13.68
CA PHE A 195 12.00 3.53 -12.94
C PHE A 195 11.69 4.14 -11.57
N LEU A 196 12.73 4.58 -10.87
CA LEU A 196 12.64 5.19 -9.54
C LEU A 196 13.71 6.27 -9.40
N ALA A 197 13.37 7.42 -8.83
CA ALA A 197 14.38 8.34 -8.30
C ALA A 197 13.98 8.86 -6.93
N GLU A 198 14.96 8.96 -6.04
CA GLU A 198 14.78 9.45 -4.68
C GLU A 198 15.81 10.54 -4.35
N VAL A 199 15.40 11.49 -3.51
CA VAL A 199 16.30 12.48 -2.93
C VAL A 199 16.65 12.05 -1.52
N HIS A 200 17.94 11.94 -1.24
CA HIS A 200 18.47 11.64 0.08
C HIS A 200 19.66 12.54 0.35
N GLU A 201 19.65 13.25 1.49
CA GLU A 201 20.67 14.24 1.86
C GLU A 201 20.98 15.26 0.74
N GLN A 202 19.94 15.83 0.12
CA GLN A 202 20.03 16.81 -0.98
C GLN A 202 20.66 16.28 -2.28
N LYS A 203 20.84 14.97 -2.40
CA LYS A 203 21.34 14.31 -3.62
C LYS A 203 20.24 13.47 -4.27
N LEU A 204 20.11 13.57 -5.59
CA LEU A 204 19.24 12.69 -6.37
C LEU A 204 19.96 11.37 -6.66
N TRP A 205 19.29 10.27 -6.34
CA TRP A 205 19.68 8.92 -6.70
C TRP A 205 18.69 8.41 -7.74
N VAL A 206 19.19 8.03 -8.92
CA VAL A 206 18.36 7.61 -10.05
C VAL A 206 18.58 6.13 -10.33
N TYR A 207 17.48 5.40 -10.47
CA TYR A 207 17.44 3.97 -10.75
C TYR A 207 16.64 3.76 -12.05
N PRO A 208 17.32 3.57 -13.20
CA PRO A 208 16.66 3.41 -14.49
C PRO A 208 16.02 2.02 -14.67
N ASP A 209 15.02 1.95 -15.55
CA ASP A 209 14.43 0.67 -15.96
C ASP A 209 15.37 -0.07 -16.92
N VAL A 210 15.95 -1.18 -16.44
CA VAL A 210 16.90 -2.02 -17.19
C VAL A 210 16.32 -2.50 -18.53
N LYS A 211 14.98 -2.58 -18.69
CA LYS A 211 14.33 -3.04 -19.93
C LYS A 211 14.17 -1.96 -21.01
N LYS A 212 14.33 -0.68 -20.67
CA LYS A 212 14.24 0.45 -21.62
C LYS A 212 15.60 1.03 -22.00
N ALA A 213 16.67 0.59 -21.32
CA ALA A 213 18.04 1.04 -21.56
C ALA A 213 18.77 0.27 -22.69
N SER A 214 18.07 -0.61 -23.41
CA SER A 214 18.57 -1.37 -24.56
C SER A 214 17.88 -0.94 -25.87
#